data_AF-A0A9D8M6E0-F1
#
_entry.id   AF-A0A9D8M6E0-F1
#
_cell.length_a   1.000
_cell.length_b   1.000
_cell.length_c   1.000
_cell.angle_alpha   90.00
_cell.angle_beta   90.00
_cell.angle_gamma   90.00
#
_symmetry.space_group_name_H-M   'P 1'
#
loop_
_entity.id
_entity.type
_entity.pdbx_description
1 polymer ?
#
loop_
_entity_poly.entity_id
_entity_poly.type
_entity_poly.pdbx_seq_one_letter_code
_entity_poly.pdbx_strand_id
1 'polypeptide(L)'
;MQTVDRALTTGQHPLDPLSAEEIEAASGILKSERKLGDSARFVYVTLKEPAKETVLAYRPGDPVRREAHVVLRERAERKTYEAVVSLTDGAVLSWREVTGAQAPIMFEEFMASEEVVKQDPRWQEA
;
A
#
# COMPACT_ATOMS: atom_id res chain seq x y z
N MET A 1 24.16 16.20 5.31
CA MET A 1 23.76 14.91 5.91
C MET A 1 22.87 15.25 7.10
N GLN A 2 21.57 15.44 6.85
CA GLN A 2 20.59 15.75 7.89
C GLN A 2 20.09 14.44 8.46
N THR A 3 20.40 14.20 9.73
CA THR A 3 19.80 13.17 10.56
C THR A 3 18.32 13.51 10.71
N VAL A 4 17.44 12.72 10.11
CA VAL A 4 15.99 12.83 10.36
C VAL A 4 15.74 12.13 11.69
N ASP A 5 15.56 12.92 12.73
CA ASP A 5 15.10 12.44 14.03
C ASP A 5 13.66 11.94 13.83
N ARG A 6 13.48 10.62 13.77
CA ARG A 6 12.19 10.01 13.45
C ARG A 6 11.29 10.07 14.67
N ALA A 7 10.60 11.19 14.84
CA ALA A 7 9.64 11.38 15.91
C ALA A 7 8.56 10.28 15.83
N LEU A 8 8.44 9.48 16.89
CA LEU A 8 7.26 8.66 17.16
C LEU A 8 6.07 9.62 17.26
N THR A 9 5.04 9.44 16.44
CA THR A 9 3.86 10.30 16.40
C THR A 9 3.16 10.26 17.76
N THR A 10 3.43 11.26 18.61
CA THR A 10 2.88 11.32 19.95
C THR A 10 1.47 11.90 19.85
N GLY A 11 0.44 11.06 20.04
CA GLY A 11 -0.96 11.50 20.11
C GLY A 11 -1.94 10.85 19.13
N GLN A 12 -1.52 9.87 18.31
CA GLN A 12 -2.43 9.10 17.46
C GLN A 12 -2.81 7.78 18.12
N HIS A 13 -4.10 7.43 18.07
CA HIS A 13 -4.58 6.15 18.54
C HIS A 13 -4.04 5.03 17.62
N PRO A 14 -3.70 3.83 18.13
CA PRO A 14 -3.08 2.77 17.32
C PRO A 14 -3.90 2.30 16.11
N LEU A 15 -5.22 2.52 16.16
CA LEU A 15 -6.16 2.19 15.08
C LEU A 15 -6.50 3.37 14.17
N ASP A 16 -5.89 4.54 14.38
CA ASP A 16 -6.10 5.67 13.47
C ASP A 16 -5.60 5.27 12.07
N PRO A 17 -6.34 5.60 11.00
CA PRO A 17 -5.89 5.33 9.63
C PRO A 17 -4.50 5.91 9.35
N LEU A 18 -3.86 5.44 8.27
CA LEU A 18 -2.64 6.10 7.81
C LEU A 18 -2.95 7.55 7.42
N SER A 19 -2.10 8.46 7.88
CA SER A 19 -2.03 9.83 7.38
C SER A 19 -1.51 9.87 5.94
N ALA A 20 -1.66 11.01 5.27
CA ALA A 20 -1.14 11.20 3.92
C ALA A 20 0.39 11.02 3.87
N GLU A 21 1.09 11.58 4.86
CA GLU A 21 2.54 11.49 5.01
C GLU A 21 3.01 10.05 5.22
N GLU A 22 2.24 9.26 5.97
CA GLU A 22 2.51 7.84 6.17
C GLU A 22 2.27 7.01 4.91
N ILE A 23 1.23 7.31 4.13
CA ILE A 23 0.98 6.66 2.84
C ILE A 23 2.12 6.97 1.85
N GLU A 24 2.55 8.23 1.78
CA GLU A 24 3.69 8.66 0.97
C GLU A 24 4.98 7.96 1.39
N ALA A 25 5.26 7.91 2.71
CA ALA A 25 6.43 7.25 3.26
C ALA A 25 6.42 5.74 2.97
N ALA A 26 5.31 5.04 3.21
CA ALA A 26 5.19 3.61 2.93
C ALA A 26 5.42 3.31 1.44
N SER A 27 4.83 4.12 0.57
CA SER A 27 4.98 3.98 -0.88
C SER A 27 6.41 4.23 -1.33
N GLY A 28 7.08 5.26 -0.77
CA GLY A 28 8.47 5.59 -1.06
C GLY A 28 9.47 4.53 -0.61
N ILE A 29 9.31 4.01 0.61
CA ILE A 29 10.13 2.90 1.13
C ILE A 29 9.98 1.69 0.22
N LEU A 30 8.74 1.29 -0.11
CA LEU A 30 8.50 0.12 -0.94
C LEU A 30 9.06 0.28 -2.36
N LYS A 31 8.87 1.45 -2.97
CA LYS A 31 9.43 1.77 -4.30
C LYS A 31 10.95 1.66 -4.30
N SER A 32 11.61 2.24 -3.30
CA SER A 32 13.07 2.25 -3.24
C SER A 32 13.67 0.85 -3.00
N GLU A 33 13.17 0.10 -2.01
CA GLU A 33 13.72 -1.21 -1.65
C GLU A 33 13.43 -2.32 -2.66
N ARG A 34 12.27 -2.25 -3.34
CA ARG A 34 11.88 -3.24 -4.36
C ARG A 34 12.14 -2.77 -5.77
N LYS A 35 12.70 -1.57 -5.95
CA LYS A 35 13.02 -0.96 -7.25
C LYS A 35 11.83 -0.98 -8.19
N LEU A 36 10.66 -0.62 -7.66
CA LEU A 36 9.40 -0.65 -8.41
C LEU A 36 9.45 0.39 -9.54
N GLY A 37 9.08 -0.03 -10.75
CA GLY A 37 9.01 0.83 -11.93
C GLY A 37 7.62 1.43 -12.16
N ASP A 38 7.46 2.10 -13.30
CA ASP A 38 6.24 2.83 -13.67
C ASP A 38 5.02 1.93 -13.94
N SER A 39 5.22 0.62 -14.08
CA SER A 39 4.15 -0.37 -14.28
C SER A 39 3.52 -0.86 -12.99
N ALA A 40 4.14 -0.56 -11.84
CA ALA A 40 3.60 -0.88 -10.53
C ALA A 40 2.41 0.05 -10.20
N ARG A 41 1.33 -0.53 -9.70
CA ARG A 41 0.14 0.20 -9.23
C ARG A 41 -0.18 -0.21 -7.80
N PHE A 42 -0.25 0.78 -6.92
CA PHE A 42 -0.64 0.60 -5.53
C PHE A 42 -2.17 0.55 -5.47
N VAL A 43 -2.72 -0.64 -5.26
CA VAL A 43 -4.17 -0.86 -5.21
C VAL A 43 -4.72 -0.48 -3.84
N TYR A 44 -4.00 -0.87 -2.78
CA TYR A 44 -4.27 -0.43 -1.41
C TYR A 44 -2.98 -0.09 -0.68
N VAL A 45 -3.04 0.97 0.13
CA VAL A 45 -2.05 1.31 1.16
C VAL A 45 -2.84 1.64 2.41
N THR A 46 -2.90 0.70 3.36
CA THR A 46 -3.73 0.81 4.56
C THR A 46 -2.90 0.55 5.80
N LEU A 47 -3.42 0.96 6.96
CA LEU A 47 -2.84 0.57 8.23
C LEU A 47 -2.82 -0.96 8.30
N LYS A 48 -1.68 -1.53 8.66
CA LYS A 48 -1.65 -2.87 9.22
C LYS A 48 -1.94 -2.73 10.70
N GLU A 49 -3.15 -3.09 11.08
CA GLU A 49 -3.60 -2.94 12.47
C GLU A 49 -2.64 -3.67 13.43
N PRO A 50 -2.30 -3.04 14.57
CA PRO A 50 -1.49 -3.70 15.59
C PRO A 50 -2.17 -4.95 16.15
N ALA A 51 -1.38 -5.81 16.80
CA ALA A 51 -1.94 -6.95 17.52
C ALA A 51 -2.97 -6.50 18.56
N LYS A 52 -4.03 -7.29 18.74
CA LYS A 52 -5.14 -6.98 19.63
C LYS A 52 -4.69 -6.62 21.05
N GLU A 53 -3.72 -7.36 21.58
CA GLU A 53 -3.15 -7.14 22.92
C GLU A 53 -2.46 -5.76 23.02
N THR A 54 -1.82 -5.31 21.95
CA THR A 54 -1.19 -3.98 21.88
C THR A 54 -2.25 -2.88 21.93
N VAL A 55 -3.35 -3.05 21.18
CA VAL A 55 -4.46 -2.09 21.17
C VAL A 55 -5.14 -2.03 22.54
N LEU A 56 -5.39 -3.18 23.19
CA LEU A 56 -6.03 -3.23 24.51
C LEU A 56 -5.15 -2.66 25.63
N ALA A 57 -3.84 -2.73 25.49
CA ALA A 57 -2.89 -2.20 26.46
C ALA A 57 -2.59 -0.71 26.29
N TYR A 58 -2.94 -0.12 25.14
CA TYR A 58 -2.61 1.26 24.78
C TYR A 58 -3.22 2.28 25.75
N ARG A 59 -2.39 3.27 26.09
CA ARG A 59 -2.80 4.50 26.78
C ARG A 59 -2.41 5.72 25.94
N PRO A 60 -3.19 6.81 25.97
CA PRO A 60 -2.80 8.04 25.30
C PRO A 60 -1.38 8.47 25.67
N GLY A 61 -0.53 8.64 24.65
CA GLY A 61 0.89 8.99 24.80
C GLY A 61 1.85 7.81 24.73
N ASP A 62 1.36 6.57 24.76
CA ASP A 62 2.21 5.41 24.51
C ASP A 62 2.75 5.43 23.06
N PRO A 63 4.01 5.00 22.84
CA PRO A 63 4.54 4.90 21.49
C PRO A 63 3.80 3.83 20.69
N VAL A 64 3.42 4.17 19.46
CA VAL A 64 2.74 3.26 18.55
C VAL A 64 3.70 2.84 17.43
N ARG A 65 3.88 1.53 17.26
CA ARG A 65 4.50 1.00 16.04
C ARG A 65 3.52 1.08 14.88
N ARG A 66 3.95 1.68 13.78
CA ARG A 66 3.13 1.92 12.59
C ARG A 66 3.65 1.06 11.45
N GLU A 67 2.77 0.21 10.92
CA GLU A 67 3.04 -0.62 9.76
C GLU A 67 1.96 -0.37 8.71
N ALA A 68 2.35 -0.33 7.43
CA ALA A 68 1.43 -0.26 6.31
C ALA A 68 1.32 -1.64 5.66
N HIS A 69 0.09 -2.10 5.42
CA HIS A 69 -0.21 -3.21 4.53
C HIS A 69 -0.45 -2.67 3.12
N VAL A 70 0.26 -3.21 2.13
CA VAL A 70 0.21 -2.74 0.75
C VAL A 70 -0.19 -3.88 -0.18
N VAL A 71 -1.21 -3.65 -1.01
CA VAL A 71 -1.56 -4.51 -2.13
C VAL A 71 -1.13 -3.82 -3.41
N LEU A 72 -0.33 -4.51 -4.22
CA LEU A 72 0.28 -3.96 -5.42
C LEU A 72 -0.01 -4.83 -6.64
N ARG A 73 -0.31 -4.20 -7.78
CA ARG A 73 -0.42 -4.85 -9.08
C ARG A 73 0.76 -4.43 -9.96
N GLU A 74 1.62 -5.38 -10.32
CA GLU A 74 2.67 -5.19 -11.30
C GLU A 74 2.13 -5.57 -12.68
N ARG A 75 1.82 -4.56 -13.51
CA ARG A 75 1.15 -4.77 -14.80
C ARG A 75 2.04 -5.46 -15.81
N ALA A 76 3.35 -5.18 -15.82
CA ALA A 76 4.27 -5.77 -16.77
C ALA A 76 4.42 -7.29 -16.56
N GLU A 77 4.44 -7.71 -15.29
CA GLU A 77 4.56 -9.12 -14.91
C GLU A 77 3.19 -9.83 -14.80
N ARG A 78 2.10 -9.07 -14.80
CA ARG A 78 0.74 -9.54 -14.50
C ARG A 78 0.62 -10.22 -13.14
N LYS A 79 1.35 -9.70 -12.14
CA LYS A 79 1.42 -10.26 -10.79
C LYS A 79 0.81 -9.33 -9.75
N THR A 80 0.26 -9.94 -8.70
CA THR A 80 -0.17 -9.24 -7.50
C THR A 80 0.82 -9.54 -6.37
N TYR A 81 1.21 -8.49 -5.67
CA TYR A 81 2.10 -8.56 -4.51
C TYR A 81 1.40 -8.00 -3.28
N GLU A 82 1.71 -8.59 -2.14
CA GLU A 82 1.41 -8.02 -0.83
C GLU A 82 2.70 -7.70 -0.10
N ALA A 83 2.70 -6.58 0.62
CA ALA A 83 3.84 -6.14 1.40
C ALA A 83 3.41 -5.61 2.76
N VAL A 84 4.34 -5.69 3.71
CA VAL A 84 4.26 -4.96 4.97
C VAL A 84 5.45 -4.04 5.06
N VAL A 85 5.19 -2.75 5.30
CA VAL A 85 6.21 -1.71 5.43
C VAL A 85 6.18 -1.14 6.84
N SER A 86 7.31 -1.17 7.55
CA SER A 86 7.44 -0.50 8.85
C SER A 86 7.66 1.00 8.63
N LEU A 87 6.70 1.80 9.09
CA LEU A 87 6.79 3.25 9.16
C LEU A 87 7.50 3.73 10.43
N THR A 88 7.82 2.81 11.36
CA THR A 88 8.67 3.08 12.52
C THR A 88 10.14 2.77 12.25
N ASP A 89 10.43 1.72 11.47
CA ASP A 89 11.80 1.29 11.17
C ASP A 89 12.26 1.72 9.78
N GLY A 90 11.33 2.04 8.88
CA GLY A 90 11.64 2.59 7.55
C GLY A 90 12.10 1.49 6.60
N ALA A 91 11.50 0.32 6.73
CA ALA A 91 11.94 -0.89 6.08
C ALA A 91 10.77 -1.73 5.58
N VAL A 92 10.97 -2.48 4.49
CA VAL A 92 10.03 -3.51 4.05
C VAL A 92 10.19 -4.77 4.92
N LEU A 93 9.18 -5.05 5.76
CA LEU A 93 9.17 -6.22 6.65
C LEU A 93 8.79 -7.51 5.93
N SER A 94 7.92 -7.43 4.92
CA SER A 94 7.56 -8.58 4.09
C SER A 94 7.20 -8.16 2.67
N TRP A 95 7.44 -9.06 1.74
CA TRP A 95 7.11 -8.92 0.31
C TRP A 95 6.83 -10.30 -0.24
N ARG A 96 5.61 -10.52 -0.75
CA ARG A 96 5.20 -11.81 -1.30
C ARG A 96 4.37 -11.63 -2.56
N GLU A 97 4.65 -12.45 -3.57
CA GLU A 97 3.70 -12.64 -4.65
C GLU A 97 2.48 -13.41 -4.12
N VAL A 98 1.28 -12.99 -4.51
CA VAL A 98 0.04 -13.73 -4.24
C VAL A 98 -0.36 -14.45 -5.52
N THR A 99 0.27 -15.60 -5.76
CA THR A 99 0.07 -16.39 -6.98
C THR A 99 -1.38 -16.83 -7.14
N GLY A 100 -1.93 -16.67 -8.35
CA GLY A 100 -3.30 -17.04 -8.67
C GLY A 100 -4.37 -16.04 -8.20
N ALA A 101 -3.99 -14.97 -7.50
CA ALA A 101 -4.91 -13.90 -7.14
C ALA A 101 -4.93 -12.79 -8.20
N GLN A 102 -6.04 -12.05 -8.23
CA GLN A 102 -6.15 -10.75 -8.90
C GLN A 102 -6.40 -9.70 -7.83
N ALA A 103 -5.70 -8.57 -7.93
CA ALA A 103 -6.04 -7.41 -7.12
C ALA A 103 -7.40 -6.83 -7.56
N PRO A 104 -8.12 -6.12 -6.67
CA PRO A 104 -9.33 -5.41 -7.04
C PRO A 104 -9.13 -4.46 -8.22
N ILE A 105 -10.20 -4.27 -9.00
CA ILE A 105 -10.20 -3.35 -10.14
C ILE A 105 -9.93 -1.91 -9.66
N MET A 106 -8.99 -1.25 -10.32
CA MET A 106 -8.72 0.17 -10.10
C MET A 106 -9.63 1.04 -10.95
N PHE A 107 -9.85 2.28 -10.52
CA PHE A 107 -10.67 3.23 -11.28
C PHE A 107 -10.13 3.48 -12.70
N GLU A 108 -8.80 3.56 -12.87
CA GLU A 108 -8.15 3.65 -14.20
C GLU A 108 -8.53 2.48 -15.12
N GLU A 109 -8.57 1.26 -14.58
CA GLU A 109 -8.90 0.04 -15.33
C GLU A 109 -10.39 -0.01 -15.69
N PHE A 110 -11.26 0.46 -14.80
CA PHE A 110 -12.68 0.57 -15.07
C PHE A 110 -12.94 1.52 -16.24
N MET A 111 -12.33 2.70 -16.23
CA MET A 111 -12.44 3.68 -17.33
C MET A 111 -11.84 3.16 -18.63
N ALA A 112 -10.66 2.52 -18.58
CA ALA A 112 -10.02 1.96 -19.76
C ALA A 112 -10.85 0.85 -20.42
N SER A 113 -11.55 0.05 -19.61
CA SER A 113 -12.41 -1.04 -20.11
C SER A 113 -13.57 -0.50 -20.95
N GLU A 114 -14.18 0.62 -20.54
CA GLU A 114 -15.23 1.28 -21.31
C GLU A 114 -14.74 1.72 -22.70
N GLU A 115 -13.58 2.39 -22.74
CA GLU A 115 -13.00 2.88 -23.99
C GLU A 115 -12.66 1.73 -24.95
N VAL A 116 -12.05 0.66 -24.43
CA VAL A 116 -11.71 -0.52 -25.22
C VAL A 116 -12.95 -1.16 -25.84
N VAL A 117 -14.04 -1.30 -25.08
CA VAL A 117 -15.30 -1.87 -25.60
C VAL A 117 -15.90 -0.98 -26.67
N LYS A 118 -15.95 0.34 -26.46
CA LYS A 118 -16.48 1.30 -27.45
C LYS A 118 -15.72 1.27 -28.78
N GLN A 119 -14.43 0.95 -28.75
CA GLN A 119 -13.56 0.89 -29.93
C GLN A 119 -13.55 -0.48 -30.63
N ASP A 120 -14.13 -1.53 -30.05
CA ASP A 120 -14.10 -2.88 -30.63
C ASP A 120 -15.08 -3.00 -31.81
N PRO A 121 -14.62 -3.29 -33.05
CA PRO A 121 -15.50 -3.43 -34.21
C PRO A 121 -16.58 -4.52 -34.01
N ARG A 122 -16.25 -5.61 -33.30
CA ARG A 122 -17.20 -6.69 -33.03
C ARG A 122 -18.33 -6.24 -32.11
N TRP A 123 -18.05 -5.29 -31.23
CA TRP A 123 -19.06 -4.67 -30.37
C TRP A 123 -19.91 -3.66 -31.16
N GLN A 124 -19.30 -2.90 -32.06
CA GLN A 124 -19.99 -1.90 -32.89
C GLN A 124 -20.95 -2.53 -33.91
N GLU A 125 -20.66 -3.75 -34.36
CA GLU A 125 -21.47 -4.49 -35.33
C GLU A 125 -22.60 -5.34 -34.70
N ALA A 126 -22.66 -5.47 -33.37
CA ALA A 126 -23.55 -6.39 -32.63
C ALA A 126 -24.96 -5.83 -32.32
#